data_AF-A0A2U8H802-F1
#
_entry.id   AF-A0A2U8H802-F1
#
_cell.length_a   1.000
_cell.length_b   1.000
_cell.length_c   1.000
_cell.angle_alpha   90.00
_cell.angle_beta   90.00
_cell.angle_gamma   90.00
#
_symmetry.space_group_name_H-M   'P 1'
#
loop_
_entity.id
_entity.type
_entity.pdbx_description
1 polymer ?
#
loop_
_entity_poly.entity_id
_entity_poly.type
_entity_poly.pdbx_seq_one_letter_code
_entity_poly.pdbx_strand_id
1 'polypeptide(L)'
;MSATLEAREPVARYLATPPLLQHFDRVAQAPGGVARLRELILTLAVQGKLVPQDPADEPASQLLERISAEKAQLVREWKIRKEKPLAAIAEEEKPFSLPAGWEWARFGELILSSDAGWSPSCESTPREGNAWGVLKVSAVSWGEFRPEENKALPATLLPKPECEVKSGDFLLSRANTDELVARSVVAWEPPSRLMMSDKLIRLRLSCHVDKALYCEINNSKPSREHYIANASGTSSSMKNVSRQVVLRLVVPVPPAAEQSRIVARVEELMALCDTLEETGRLAAVQHERLAGALFDALANSATAEEAAANWQRIAPHFDLLLDRTSTVDRLKQTILQLAVRGRLVPQNPADEPASALLQKIRNQKERLIATGQLKRDKPLPPISEEEKPFELPEGWEWVALRDLLPEFQNGASSRGDTGGSPITVLRLADIKNRRISLSRMLI
;
A
#
# COMPACT_ATOMS: atom_id res chain seq x y z
N MET A 1 -34.18 -24.53 -16.19
CA MET A 1 -35.38 -23.73 -15.92
C MET A 1 -34.93 -22.47 -15.21
N SER A 2 -35.01 -21.33 -15.91
CA SER A 2 -34.68 -20.01 -15.38
C SER A 2 -35.53 -19.69 -14.16
N ALA A 3 -34.90 -19.56 -13.00
CA ALA A 3 -35.47 -18.81 -11.89
C ALA A 3 -34.92 -17.39 -11.99
N THR A 4 -35.79 -16.51 -12.43
CA THR A 4 -35.63 -15.07 -12.55
C THR A 4 -35.04 -14.51 -11.26
N LEU A 5 -33.89 -13.83 -11.34
CA LEU A 5 -33.43 -12.92 -10.29
C LEU A 5 -34.57 -11.92 -10.04
N GLU A 6 -35.19 -12.01 -8.87
CA GLU A 6 -36.06 -10.95 -8.39
C GLU A 6 -35.26 -9.65 -8.36
N ALA A 7 -35.87 -8.60 -8.89
CA ALA A 7 -35.25 -7.31 -9.11
C ALA A 7 -34.59 -6.79 -7.83
N ARG A 8 -33.29 -6.49 -7.90
CA ARG A 8 -32.56 -5.75 -6.87
C ARG A 8 -33.36 -4.47 -6.57
N GLU A 9 -33.81 -4.32 -5.32
CA GLU A 9 -34.56 -3.13 -4.90
C GLU A 9 -33.76 -1.85 -5.23
N PRO A 10 -34.44 -0.76 -5.63
CA PRO A 10 -33.78 0.49 -5.93
C PRO A 10 -33.06 1.06 -4.69
N VAL A 11 -31.78 1.33 -4.87
CA VAL A 11 -30.75 1.85 -3.94
C VAL A 11 -31.18 3.06 -3.07
N ALA A 12 -32.22 3.78 -3.48
CA ALA A 12 -32.57 5.10 -2.96
C ALA A 12 -33.24 5.15 -1.56
N ARG A 13 -33.52 4.02 -0.90
CA ARG A 13 -34.32 3.99 0.35
C ARG A 13 -33.52 3.95 1.66
N TYR A 14 -32.21 3.72 1.63
CA TYR A 14 -31.42 3.47 2.85
C TYR A 14 -30.63 4.72 3.29
N LEU A 15 -31.34 5.85 3.44
CA LEU A 15 -30.80 7.18 3.79
C LEU A 15 -30.55 7.41 5.30
N ALA A 16 -30.36 6.35 6.09
CA ALA A 16 -29.81 6.50 7.43
C ALA A 16 -28.30 6.25 7.35
N THR A 17 -27.58 7.23 6.81
CA THR A 17 -26.12 7.20 6.74
C THR A 17 -25.57 7.43 8.15
N PRO A 18 -24.84 6.48 8.79
CA PRO A 18 -24.27 6.69 10.12
C PRO A 18 -23.56 8.05 10.21
N PRO A 19 -23.65 8.81 11.32
CA PRO A 19 -23.11 10.17 11.42
C PRO A 19 -21.64 10.28 10.99
N LEU A 20 -20.87 9.21 11.19
CA LEU A 20 -19.47 9.12 10.79
C LEU A 20 -19.26 9.21 9.26
N LEU A 21 -20.20 8.69 8.48
CA LEU A 21 -20.14 8.72 7.02
C LEU A 21 -20.37 10.13 6.46
N GLN A 22 -20.91 11.08 7.26
CA GLN A 22 -21.07 12.49 6.86
C GLN A 22 -19.73 13.24 6.75
N HIS A 23 -18.63 12.62 7.17
CA HIS A 23 -17.29 13.22 7.15
C HIS A 23 -16.28 12.39 6.33
N PHE A 24 -16.75 11.54 5.43
CA PHE A 24 -15.91 10.70 4.57
C PHE A 24 -14.82 11.47 3.83
N ASP A 25 -15.15 12.63 3.27
CA ASP A 25 -14.18 13.45 2.53
C ASP A 25 -12.99 13.86 3.41
N ARG A 26 -13.25 14.25 4.67
CA ARG A 26 -12.20 14.67 5.59
C ARG A 26 -11.31 13.52 6.02
N VAL A 27 -11.90 12.34 6.27
CA VAL A 27 -11.14 11.15 6.65
C VAL A 27 -10.30 10.69 5.45
N ALA A 28 -10.86 10.70 4.24
CA ALA A 28 -10.17 10.28 3.02
C ALA A 28 -8.95 11.15 2.68
N GLN A 29 -8.96 12.44 3.04
CA GLN A 29 -7.82 13.36 2.84
C GLN A 29 -6.61 13.05 3.74
N ALA A 30 -6.81 12.32 4.84
CA ALA A 30 -5.71 11.96 5.73
C ALA A 30 -4.85 10.83 5.13
N PRO A 31 -3.53 10.77 5.44
CA PRO A 31 -2.68 9.66 5.00
C PRO A 31 -3.22 8.30 5.44
N GLY A 32 -3.49 7.42 4.48
CA GLY A 32 -4.10 6.09 4.74
C GLY A 32 -5.58 6.15 5.17
N GLY A 33 -6.24 7.30 5.03
CA GLY A 33 -7.62 7.51 5.43
C GLY A 33 -8.62 6.61 4.71
N VAL A 34 -8.52 6.52 3.38
CA VAL A 34 -9.39 5.64 2.58
C VAL A 34 -9.26 4.18 2.99
N ALA A 35 -8.04 3.68 3.23
CA ALA A 35 -7.83 2.30 3.68
C ALA A 35 -8.55 2.01 5.01
N ARG A 36 -8.49 2.96 5.97
CA ARG A 36 -9.22 2.86 7.24
C ARG A 36 -10.73 2.93 7.06
N LEU A 37 -11.22 3.73 6.11
CA LEU A 37 -12.65 3.79 5.79
C LEU A 37 -13.16 2.44 5.29
N ARG A 38 -12.43 1.80 4.36
CA ARG A 38 -12.79 0.46 3.85
C ARG A 38 -12.87 -0.57 4.99
N GLU A 39 -11.87 -0.62 5.86
CA GLU A 39 -11.85 -1.51 7.02
C GLU A 39 -13.06 -1.28 7.94
N LEU A 40 -13.41 -0.02 8.17
CA LEU A 40 -14.55 0.34 9.00
C LEU A 40 -15.90 -0.04 8.36
N ILE A 41 -16.07 0.20 7.06
CA ILE A 41 -17.28 -0.19 6.32
C ILE A 41 -17.52 -1.69 6.47
N LEU A 42 -16.48 -2.50 6.25
CA LEU A 42 -16.56 -3.95 6.39
C LEU A 42 -16.84 -4.37 7.83
N THR A 43 -16.22 -3.71 8.82
CA THR A 43 -16.48 -3.99 10.23
C THR A 43 -17.95 -3.73 10.60
N LEU A 44 -18.53 -2.62 10.12
CA LEU A 44 -19.94 -2.30 10.35
C LEU A 44 -20.87 -3.26 9.63
N ALA A 45 -20.50 -3.73 8.43
CA ALA A 45 -21.26 -4.72 7.67
C ALA A 45 -21.35 -6.05 8.43
N VAL A 46 -20.21 -6.58 8.91
CA VAL A 46 -20.14 -7.86 9.62
C VAL A 46 -20.85 -7.81 10.99
N GLN A 47 -20.93 -6.63 11.61
CA GLN A 47 -21.63 -6.43 12.87
C GLN A 47 -23.13 -6.13 12.72
N GLY A 48 -23.65 -6.03 11.48
CA GLY A 48 -25.05 -5.68 11.23
C GLY A 48 -25.41 -4.25 11.64
N LYS A 49 -24.43 -3.34 11.58
CA LYS A 49 -24.57 -1.92 11.94
C LYS A 49 -24.55 -1.00 10.72
N LEU A 50 -24.45 -1.57 9.51
CA LEU A 50 -24.34 -0.81 8.27
C LEU A 50 -25.69 -0.39 7.70
N VAL A 51 -26.71 -1.23 7.89
CA VAL A 51 -28.08 -1.01 7.40
C VAL A 51 -29.07 -1.12 8.57
N PRO A 52 -30.23 -0.43 8.51
CA PRO A 52 -31.29 -0.63 9.50
C PRO A 52 -31.82 -2.07 9.48
N GLN A 53 -32.12 -2.63 10.66
CA GLN A 53 -32.77 -3.94 10.77
C GLN A 53 -34.28 -3.80 10.50
N ASP A 54 -34.86 -4.75 9.78
CA ASP A 54 -36.31 -4.81 9.54
C ASP A 54 -36.93 -5.95 10.37
N PRO A 55 -37.79 -5.66 11.38
CA PRO A 55 -38.46 -6.69 12.16
C PRO A 55 -39.36 -7.64 11.35
N ALA A 56 -39.74 -7.28 10.13
CA ALA A 56 -40.53 -8.11 9.24
C ALA A 56 -39.68 -9.13 8.45
N ASP A 57 -38.35 -9.00 8.48
CA ASP A 57 -37.48 -9.97 7.82
C ASP A 57 -37.61 -11.35 8.46
N GLU A 58 -37.57 -12.38 7.60
CA GLU A 58 -37.50 -13.75 8.07
C GLU A 58 -36.18 -13.99 8.83
N PRO A 59 -36.21 -14.52 10.06
CA PRO A 59 -35.02 -14.68 10.87
C PRO A 59 -34.04 -15.68 10.24
N ALA A 60 -32.75 -15.48 10.53
CA ALA A 60 -31.67 -16.32 10.03
C ALA A 60 -31.79 -17.81 10.41
N SER A 61 -32.52 -18.14 11.47
CA SER A 61 -32.83 -19.52 11.85
C SER A 61 -33.55 -20.28 10.73
N GLN A 62 -34.54 -19.67 10.07
CA GLN A 62 -35.27 -20.27 8.95
C GLN A 62 -34.37 -20.45 7.72
N LEU A 63 -33.46 -19.51 7.50
CA LEU A 63 -32.45 -19.61 6.46
C LEU A 63 -31.53 -20.82 6.69
N LEU A 64 -31.04 -21.00 7.91
CA LEU A 64 -30.20 -22.14 8.29
C LEU A 64 -30.95 -23.48 8.15
N GLU A 65 -32.24 -23.53 8.47
CA GLU A 65 -33.08 -24.70 8.22
C GLU A 65 -33.16 -25.06 6.73
N ARG A 66 -33.35 -24.07 5.85
CA ARG A 66 -33.36 -24.29 4.39
C ARG A 66 -32.02 -24.83 3.89
N ILE A 67 -30.91 -24.28 4.38
CA ILE A 67 -29.56 -24.74 4.01
C ILE A 67 -29.34 -26.18 4.49
N SER A 68 -29.79 -26.52 5.70
CA SER A 68 -29.73 -27.88 6.24
C SER A 68 -30.56 -28.85 5.40
N ALA A 69 -31.76 -28.44 4.96
CA ALA A 69 -32.62 -29.23 4.08
C ALA A 69 -31.99 -29.43 2.68
N GLU A 70 -31.42 -28.38 2.08
CA GLU A 70 -30.68 -28.44 0.80
C GLU A 70 -29.54 -29.46 0.89
N LYS A 71 -28.73 -29.39 1.95
CA LYS A 71 -27.65 -30.35 2.19
C LYS A 71 -28.15 -31.77 2.34
N ALA A 72 -29.21 -31.98 3.13
CA ALA A 72 -29.79 -33.30 3.32
C ALA A 72 -30.29 -33.89 1.99
N GLN A 73 -30.89 -33.08 1.12
CA GLN A 73 -31.30 -33.48 -0.21
C GLN A 73 -30.10 -33.86 -1.09
N LEU A 74 -29.06 -33.04 -1.15
CA LEU A 74 -27.86 -33.33 -1.95
C LEU A 74 -27.11 -34.59 -1.48
N VAL A 75 -27.13 -34.89 -0.18
CA VAL A 75 -26.60 -36.14 0.38
C VAL A 75 -27.44 -37.34 -0.08
N ARG A 76 -28.79 -37.23 -0.03
CA ARG A 76 -29.69 -38.29 -0.51
C ARG A 76 -29.52 -38.57 -2.01
N GLU A 77 -29.25 -37.52 -2.79
CA GLU A 77 -28.98 -37.60 -4.23
C GLU A 77 -27.54 -38.02 -4.58
N TRP A 78 -26.70 -38.33 -3.58
CA TRP A 78 -25.28 -38.70 -3.75
C TRP A 78 -24.42 -37.65 -4.46
N LYS A 79 -24.88 -36.40 -4.49
CA LYS A 79 -24.14 -35.26 -5.09
C LYS A 79 -23.05 -34.73 -4.17
N ILE A 80 -23.22 -34.89 -2.86
CA ILE A 80 -22.23 -34.51 -1.84
C ILE A 80 -22.07 -35.63 -0.80
N ARG A 81 -20.91 -35.66 -0.13
CA ARG A 81 -20.64 -36.63 0.94
C ARG A 81 -21.27 -36.17 2.25
N LYS A 82 -21.77 -37.12 3.05
CA LYS A 82 -22.26 -36.82 4.40
C LYS A 82 -21.08 -36.43 5.30
N GLU A 83 -21.16 -35.25 5.91
CA GLU A 83 -20.14 -34.75 6.83
C GLU A 83 -20.45 -35.11 8.29
N LYS A 84 -19.42 -35.07 9.13
CA LYS A 84 -19.59 -35.21 10.58
C LYS A 84 -20.23 -33.93 11.13
N PRO A 85 -21.11 -34.02 12.14
CA PRO A 85 -21.62 -32.84 12.83
C PRO A 85 -20.48 -31.97 13.35
N LEU A 86 -20.62 -30.65 13.21
CA LEU A 86 -19.70 -29.68 13.79
C LEU A 86 -20.04 -29.47 15.28
N ALA A 87 -19.06 -29.06 16.08
CA ALA A 87 -19.29 -28.77 17.48
C ALA A 87 -20.17 -27.52 17.65
N ALA A 88 -20.98 -27.51 18.71
CA ALA A 88 -21.73 -26.33 19.13
C ALA A 88 -20.80 -25.12 19.30
N ILE A 89 -21.34 -23.93 19.11
CA ILE A 89 -20.60 -22.66 19.25
C ILE A 89 -20.64 -22.27 20.73
N ALA A 90 -19.48 -22.13 21.35
CA ALA A 90 -19.38 -21.67 22.74
C ALA A 90 -19.51 -20.13 22.81
N GLU A 91 -19.86 -19.58 23.98
CA GLU A 91 -20.04 -18.12 24.13
C GLU A 91 -18.74 -17.35 23.92
N GLU A 92 -17.61 -17.91 24.35
CA GLU A 92 -16.27 -17.35 24.16
C GLU A 92 -15.81 -17.29 22.70
N GLU A 93 -16.46 -18.05 21.80
CA GLU A 93 -16.16 -18.01 20.36
C GLU A 93 -16.93 -16.88 19.65
N LYS A 94 -17.89 -16.23 20.32
CA LYS A 94 -18.71 -15.16 19.74
C LYS A 94 -18.00 -13.82 19.90
N PRO A 95 -17.48 -13.20 18.82
CA PRO A 95 -16.61 -12.03 18.94
C PRO A 95 -17.37 -10.75 19.34
N PHE A 96 -18.68 -10.70 19.12
CA PHE A 96 -19.55 -9.55 19.42
C PHE A 96 -21.02 -9.98 19.54
N SER A 97 -21.87 -9.07 20.04
CA SER A 97 -23.31 -9.25 20.09
C SER A 97 -23.97 -9.08 18.72
N LEU A 98 -24.85 -9.99 18.33
CA LEU A 98 -25.60 -9.90 17.07
C LEU A 98 -26.86 -9.03 17.22
N PRO A 99 -27.32 -8.38 16.12
CA PRO A 99 -28.65 -7.80 16.05
C PRO A 99 -29.77 -8.84 16.19
N ALA A 100 -30.99 -8.38 16.45
CA ALA A 100 -32.17 -9.24 16.45
C ALA A 100 -32.37 -9.88 15.07
N GLY A 101 -32.73 -11.17 15.05
CA GLY A 101 -32.98 -11.93 13.81
C GLY A 101 -31.73 -12.53 13.16
N TRP A 102 -30.53 -12.16 13.61
CA TRP A 102 -29.27 -12.77 13.19
C TRP A 102 -28.93 -14.00 14.05
N GLU A 103 -28.21 -14.94 13.47
CA GLU A 103 -27.76 -16.15 14.15
C GLU A 103 -26.25 -16.39 13.96
N TRP A 104 -25.60 -17.01 14.94
CA TRP A 104 -24.24 -17.52 14.76
C TRP A 104 -24.30 -18.91 14.14
N ALA A 105 -23.48 -19.16 13.11
CA ALA A 105 -23.31 -20.48 12.53
C ALA A 105 -21.84 -20.82 12.33
N ARG A 106 -21.51 -22.11 12.25
CA ARG A 106 -20.20 -22.54 11.74
C ARG A 106 -20.21 -22.34 10.23
N PHE A 107 -19.12 -21.83 9.66
CA PHE A 107 -19.02 -21.58 8.22
C PHE A 107 -19.24 -22.87 7.40
N GLY A 108 -18.84 -24.01 7.96
CA GLY A 108 -19.11 -25.32 7.38
C GLY A 108 -20.60 -25.66 7.23
N GLU A 109 -21.50 -25.06 8.01
CA GLU A 109 -22.96 -25.20 7.86
C GLU A 109 -23.47 -24.53 6.59
N LEU A 110 -22.76 -23.53 6.06
CA LEU A 110 -23.12 -22.82 4.84
C LEU A 110 -22.47 -23.41 3.56
N ILE A 111 -21.45 -24.27 3.74
CA ILE A 111 -20.70 -24.90 2.65
C ILE A 111 -21.30 -26.26 2.28
N LEU A 112 -21.72 -26.43 1.03
CA LEU A 112 -22.27 -27.67 0.47
C LEU A 112 -21.17 -28.69 0.12
N SER A 113 -20.06 -28.23 -0.44
CA SER A 113 -18.93 -29.06 -0.82
C SER A 113 -17.65 -28.23 -0.93
N SER A 114 -16.50 -28.91 -0.96
CA SER A 114 -15.22 -28.25 -1.20
C SER A 114 -14.33 -29.14 -2.06
N ASP A 115 -13.57 -28.54 -2.95
CA ASP A 115 -12.59 -29.22 -3.79
C ASP A 115 -11.26 -28.45 -3.84
N ALA A 116 -10.21 -29.14 -4.26
CA ALA A 116 -8.85 -28.64 -4.31
C ALA A 116 -8.34 -28.67 -5.76
N GLY A 117 -7.45 -27.74 -6.08
CA GLY A 117 -6.81 -27.70 -7.38
C GLY A 117 -5.71 -28.75 -7.57
N TRP A 118 -4.99 -28.60 -8.68
CA TRP A 118 -3.89 -29.46 -9.10
C TRP A 118 -2.63 -28.63 -9.33
N SER A 119 -1.49 -29.08 -8.80
CA SER A 119 -0.19 -28.40 -8.97
C SER A 119 0.78 -29.24 -9.81
N PRO A 120 0.67 -29.19 -11.14
CA PRO A 120 1.68 -29.74 -12.03
C PRO A 120 2.97 -28.91 -11.99
N SER A 121 4.06 -29.50 -12.49
CA SER A 121 5.27 -28.75 -12.81
C SER A 121 4.97 -27.82 -13.99
N CYS A 122 4.72 -26.55 -13.69
CA CYS A 122 4.38 -25.53 -14.67
C CYS A 122 5.60 -24.70 -15.09
N GLU A 123 5.46 -23.96 -16.18
CA GLU A 123 6.42 -22.94 -16.56
C GLU A 123 6.43 -21.79 -15.53
N SER A 124 7.53 -21.03 -15.46
CA SER A 124 7.63 -19.90 -14.54
C SER A 124 6.87 -18.66 -15.01
N THR A 125 6.57 -18.60 -16.31
CA THR A 125 5.83 -17.53 -16.99
C THR A 125 4.31 -17.72 -16.87
N PRO A 126 3.53 -16.62 -16.88
CA PRO A 126 2.09 -16.69 -17.06
C PRO A 126 1.72 -17.31 -18.41
N ARG A 127 0.51 -17.86 -18.51
CA ARG A 127 -0.02 -18.36 -19.78
C ARG A 127 -0.17 -17.24 -20.81
N GLU A 128 -0.07 -17.61 -22.08
CA GLU A 128 -0.31 -16.71 -23.21
C GLU A 128 -1.68 -16.98 -23.84
N GLY A 129 -2.44 -15.90 -24.10
CA GLY A 129 -3.76 -15.97 -24.74
C GLY A 129 -4.72 -16.96 -24.06
N ASN A 130 -5.26 -17.90 -24.85
CA ASN A 130 -6.20 -18.93 -24.41
C ASN A 130 -5.52 -20.26 -24.06
N ALA A 131 -4.22 -20.26 -23.76
CA ALA A 131 -3.55 -21.46 -23.23
C ALA A 131 -4.09 -21.83 -21.83
N TRP A 132 -3.82 -23.06 -21.41
CA TRP A 132 -4.12 -23.49 -20.05
C TRP A 132 -3.11 -22.91 -19.07
N GLY A 133 -3.61 -22.40 -17.94
CA GLY A 133 -2.76 -21.92 -16.85
C GLY A 133 -3.22 -22.42 -15.50
N VAL A 134 -2.31 -22.43 -14.54
CA VAL A 134 -2.55 -22.81 -13.14
C VAL A 134 -2.35 -21.60 -12.25
N LEU A 135 -3.37 -21.26 -11.47
CA LEU A 135 -3.38 -20.11 -10.56
C LEU A 135 -2.37 -20.30 -9.43
N LYS A 136 -1.62 -19.23 -9.15
CA LYS A 136 -0.77 -19.12 -7.97
C LYS A 136 -1.63 -18.76 -6.75
N VAL A 137 -1.05 -18.91 -5.56
CA VAL A 137 -1.70 -18.45 -4.31
C VAL A 137 -1.93 -16.93 -4.32
N SER A 138 -1.04 -16.18 -4.97
CA SER A 138 -1.16 -14.73 -5.15
C SER A 138 -2.42 -14.32 -5.90
N ALA A 139 -3.04 -15.20 -6.70
CA ALA A 139 -4.30 -14.91 -7.41
C ALA A 139 -5.50 -14.64 -6.49
N VAL A 140 -5.43 -15.05 -5.21
CA VAL A 140 -6.53 -14.92 -4.24
C VAL A 140 -6.13 -14.19 -2.96
N SER A 141 -4.88 -13.69 -2.88
CA SER A 141 -4.32 -13.18 -1.62
C SER A 141 -4.64 -11.70 -1.36
N TRP A 142 -4.97 -10.93 -2.40
CA TRP A 142 -5.01 -9.47 -2.36
C TRP A 142 -6.40 -8.88 -2.13
N GLY A 143 -7.36 -9.70 -1.69
CA GLY A 143 -8.77 -9.28 -1.52
C GLY A 143 -9.56 -9.21 -2.83
N GLU A 144 -8.89 -9.28 -3.98
CA GLU A 144 -9.48 -9.37 -5.30
C GLU A 144 -8.93 -10.59 -6.06
N PHE A 145 -9.72 -11.13 -6.98
CA PHE A 145 -9.29 -12.23 -7.83
C PHE A 145 -8.40 -11.69 -8.96
N ARG A 146 -7.14 -12.15 -9.00
CA ARG A 146 -6.13 -11.74 -10.00
C ARG A 146 -5.80 -12.87 -10.97
N PRO A 147 -6.47 -12.96 -12.14
CA PRO A 147 -6.26 -14.05 -13.09
C PRO A 147 -4.86 -14.08 -13.73
N GLU A 148 -4.16 -12.94 -13.77
CA GLU A 148 -2.79 -12.78 -14.27
C GLU A 148 -1.74 -13.49 -13.39
N GLU A 149 -2.06 -13.74 -12.12
CA GLU A 149 -1.21 -14.47 -11.18
C GLU A 149 -1.29 -15.99 -11.43
N ASN A 150 -0.82 -16.42 -12.60
CA ASN A 150 -0.83 -17.82 -13.02
C ASN A 150 0.51 -18.28 -13.59
N LYS A 151 0.60 -19.57 -13.87
CA LYS A 151 1.71 -20.23 -14.54
C LYS A 151 1.19 -20.98 -15.75
N ALA A 152 1.91 -20.93 -16.88
CA ALA A 152 1.53 -21.67 -18.06
C ALA A 152 1.65 -23.19 -17.82
N LEU A 153 0.62 -23.94 -18.23
CA LEU A 153 0.68 -25.39 -18.26
C LEU A 153 1.51 -25.84 -19.48
N PRO A 154 2.57 -26.65 -19.31
CA PRO A 154 3.35 -27.15 -20.43
C PRO A 154 2.47 -27.94 -21.40
N ALA A 155 2.73 -27.80 -22.71
CA ALA A 155 1.97 -28.49 -23.75
C ALA A 155 2.04 -30.03 -23.66
N THR A 156 3.01 -30.57 -22.91
CA THR A 156 3.18 -32.01 -22.66
C THR A 156 2.17 -32.58 -21.65
N LEU A 157 1.50 -31.74 -20.86
CA LEU A 157 0.56 -32.16 -19.84
C LEU A 157 -0.89 -31.92 -20.29
N LEU A 158 -1.73 -32.92 -20.09
CA LEU A 158 -3.16 -32.79 -20.32
C LEU A 158 -3.79 -31.95 -19.20
N PRO A 159 -4.61 -30.94 -19.55
CA PRO A 159 -5.31 -30.12 -18.58
C PRO A 159 -6.40 -30.94 -17.86
N LYS A 160 -6.83 -30.44 -16.70
CA LYS A 160 -7.92 -30.98 -15.88
C LYS A 160 -9.08 -29.97 -15.81
N PRO A 161 -10.02 -30.00 -16.77
CA PRO A 161 -11.14 -29.05 -16.82
C PRO A 161 -11.99 -29.01 -15.55
N GLU A 162 -12.03 -30.09 -14.76
CA GLU A 162 -12.70 -30.15 -13.47
C GLU A 162 -12.14 -29.16 -12.43
N CYS A 163 -10.85 -28.82 -12.55
CA CYS A 163 -10.16 -27.84 -11.70
C CYS A 163 -10.29 -26.40 -12.22
N GLU A 164 -10.95 -26.19 -13.37
CA GLU A 164 -11.13 -24.87 -13.95
C GLU A 164 -12.01 -23.99 -13.04
N VAL A 165 -11.57 -22.76 -12.83
CA VAL A 165 -12.32 -21.75 -12.09
C VAL A 165 -13.46 -21.21 -12.96
N LYS A 166 -14.65 -21.14 -12.38
CA LYS A 166 -15.87 -20.64 -13.02
C LYS A 166 -16.36 -19.36 -12.34
N SER A 167 -17.18 -18.60 -13.06
CA SER A 167 -17.76 -17.37 -12.53
C SER A 167 -18.59 -17.66 -11.27
N GLY A 168 -18.34 -16.90 -10.21
CA GLY A 168 -18.96 -17.07 -8.90
C GLY A 168 -18.33 -18.16 -8.03
N ASP A 169 -17.18 -18.75 -8.41
CA ASP A 169 -16.46 -19.67 -7.53
C ASP A 169 -15.88 -18.90 -6.33
N PHE A 170 -16.15 -19.41 -5.12
CA PHE A 170 -15.53 -18.91 -3.90
C PHE A 170 -14.21 -19.64 -3.68
N LEU A 171 -13.11 -18.90 -3.78
CA LEU A 171 -11.75 -19.43 -3.67
C LEU A 171 -11.11 -18.98 -2.36
N LEU A 172 -10.31 -19.86 -1.76
CA LEU A 172 -9.60 -19.60 -0.51
C LEU A 172 -8.16 -20.12 -0.58
N SER A 173 -7.20 -19.34 -0.08
CA SER A 173 -5.79 -19.76 0.01
C SER A 173 -5.58 -20.74 1.17
N ARG A 174 -5.09 -21.95 0.86
CA ARG A 174 -4.78 -22.95 1.90
C ARG A 174 -3.47 -22.69 2.61
N ALA A 175 -2.50 -22.13 1.88
CA ALA A 175 -1.10 -22.04 2.30
C ALA A 175 -0.52 -20.68 1.94
N ASN A 176 -0.12 -19.88 2.94
CA ASN A 176 0.54 -18.58 2.75
C ASN A 176 1.22 -18.11 4.05
N THR A 177 1.68 -16.85 4.14
CA THR A 177 2.09 -16.23 5.41
C THR A 177 0.94 -16.15 6.42
N ASP A 178 1.24 -15.96 7.71
CA ASP A 178 0.24 -15.79 8.77
C ASP A 178 -0.84 -14.74 8.41
N GLU A 179 -0.44 -13.63 7.80
CA GLU A 179 -1.33 -12.53 7.42
C GLU A 179 -2.25 -12.86 6.24
N LEU A 180 -1.85 -13.77 5.35
CA LEU A 180 -2.49 -14.02 4.05
C LEU A 180 -3.12 -15.41 3.92
N VAL A 181 -2.84 -16.33 4.85
CA VAL A 181 -3.41 -17.69 4.82
C VAL A 181 -4.92 -17.63 4.99
N ALA A 182 -5.70 -18.44 4.28
CA ALA A 182 -7.17 -18.44 4.31
C ALA A 182 -7.84 -17.16 3.79
N ARG A 183 -7.13 -16.28 3.08
CA ARG A 183 -7.76 -15.18 2.34
C ARG A 183 -8.68 -15.75 1.27
N SER A 184 -9.84 -15.14 1.12
CA SER A 184 -10.85 -15.55 0.13
C SER A 184 -11.12 -14.47 -0.90
N VAL A 185 -11.56 -14.92 -2.07
CA VAL A 185 -12.10 -14.08 -3.15
C VAL A 185 -13.27 -14.80 -3.81
N VAL A 186 -14.16 -14.04 -4.43
CA VAL A 186 -15.13 -14.58 -5.39
C VAL A 186 -14.61 -14.29 -6.80
N ALA A 187 -14.44 -15.33 -7.61
CA ALA A 187 -13.97 -15.18 -8.97
C ALA A 187 -15.14 -14.74 -9.88
N TRP A 188 -15.31 -13.44 -10.05
CA TRP A 188 -16.26 -12.89 -11.03
C TRP A 188 -15.62 -12.85 -12.41
N GLU A 189 -16.32 -13.39 -13.41
CA GLU A 189 -15.89 -13.38 -14.82
C GLU A 189 -14.44 -13.87 -15.06
N PRO A 190 -14.02 -15.01 -14.47
CA PRO A 190 -12.66 -15.50 -14.65
C PRO A 190 -12.41 -15.85 -16.12
N PRO A 191 -11.24 -15.49 -16.68
CA PRO A 191 -10.83 -15.97 -17.99
C PRO A 191 -10.87 -17.50 -18.07
N SER A 192 -11.41 -18.03 -19.18
CA SER A 192 -11.49 -19.48 -19.39
C SER A 192 -10.11 -20.14 -19.31
N ARG A 193 -10.07 -21.45 -19.00
CA ARG A 193 -8.85 -22.29 -18.96
C ARG A 193 -7.83 -21.94 -17.86
N LEU A 194 -8.30 -21.34 -16.76
CA LEU A 194 -7.51 -21.17 -15.54
C LEU A 194 -7.89 -22.24 -14.52
N MET A 195 -6.93 -23.08 -14.15
CA MET A 195 -7.11 -24.11 -13.13
C MET A 195 -6.60 -23.63 -11.78
N MET A 196 -7.25 -24.09 -10.71
CA MET A 196 -6.74 -23.89 -9.36
C MET A 196 -5.47 -24.72 -9.11
N SER A 197 -4.51 -24.18 -8.37
CA SER A 197 -3.42 -24.98 -7.80
C SER A 197 -3.90 -25.78 -6.58
N ASP A 198 -3.11 -26.79 -6.21
CA ASP A 198 -3.33 -27.57 -4.98
C ASP A 198 -3.17 -26.75 -3.68
N LYS A 199 -2.83 -25.46 -3.75
CA LYS A 199 -2.79 -24.54 -2.62
C LYS A 199 -4.04 -23.67 -2.52
N LEU A 200 -4.97 -23.81 -3.45
CA LEU A 200 -6.29 -23.19 -3.40
C LEU A 200 -7.34 -24.22 -3.01
N ILE A 201 -8.41 -23.73 -2.40
CA ILE A 201 -9.61 -24.49 -2.09
C ILE A 201 -10.78 -23.74 -2.71
N ARG A 202 -11.62 -24.46 -3.47
CA ARG A 202 -12.93 -23.96 -3.88
C ARG A 202 -13.98 -24.42 -2.87
N LEU A 203 -14.78 -23.48 -2.40
CA LEU A 203 -15.91 -23.74 -1.53
C LEU A 203 -17.19 -23.50 -2.32
N ARG A 204 -18.08 -24.49 -2.32
CA ARG A 204 -19.43 -24.34 -2.87
C ARG A 204 -20.35 -23.97 -1.72
N LEU A 205 -20.70 -22.69 -1.60
CA LEU A 205 -21.71 -22.23 -0.65
C LEU A 205 -23.13 -22.57 -1.13
N SER A 206 -24.08 -22.62 -0.20
CA SER A 206 -25.51 -22.72 -0.48
C SER A 206 -25.97 -21.58 -1.41
N CYS A 207 -26.99 -21.83 -2.23
CA CYS A 207 -27.60 -20.79 -3.05
C CYS A 207 -28.40 -19.76 -2.23
N HIS A 208 -28.67 -20.05 -0.95
CA HIS A 208 -29.43 -19.17 -0.06
C HIS A 208 -28.57 -18.09 0.61
N VAL A 209 -27.24 -18.12 0.43
CA VAL A 209 -26.32 -17.15 1.02
C VAL A 209 -25.63 -16.31 -0.04
N ASP A 210 -25.37 -15.04 0.29
CA ASP A 210 -24.62 -14.14 -0.58
C ASP A 210 -23.10 -14.38 -0.46
N LYS A 211 -22.49 -14.84 -1.55
CA LYS A 211 -21.05 -15.17 -1.58
C LYS A 211 -20.15 -13.96 -1.35
N ALA A 212 -20.56 -12.77 -1.79
CA ALA A 212 -19.77 -11.55 -1.60
C ALA A 212 -19.73 -11.19 -0.12
N LEU A 213 -20.88 -11.25 0.57
CA LEU A 213 -20.94 -11.03 2.01
C LEU A 213 -20.02 -12.00 2.78
N TYR A 214 -20.08 -13.30 2.48
CA TYR A 214 -19.23 -14.28 3.17
C TYR A 214 -17.75 -14.19 2.78
N CYS A 215 -17.42 -13.59 1.63
CA CYS A 215 -16.05 -13.26 1.26
C CYS A 215 -15.51 -12.16 2.18
N GLU A 216 -16.32 -11.12 2.41
CA GLU A 216 -15.98 -10.05 3.35
C GLU A 216 -15.89 -10.53 4.80
N ILE A 217 -16.85 -11.35 5.24
CA ILE A 217 -16.81 -11.97 6.58
C ILE A 217 -15.52 -12.78 6.75
N ASN A 218 -15.18 -13.66 5.80
CA ASN A 218 -13.97 -14.49 5.89
C ASN A 218 -12.67 -13.66 5.94
N ASN A 219 -12.66 -12.50 5.28
CA ASN A 219 -11.53 -11.58 5.25
C ASN A 219 -11.50 -10.59 6.43
N SER A 220 -12.56 -10.53 7.23
CA SER A 220 -12.72 -9.65 8.39
C SER A 220 -11.82 -10.04 9.57
N LYS A 221 -11.52 -9.06 10.43
CA LYS A 221 -10.60 -9.22 11.56
C LYS A 221 -10.90 -10.44 12.46
N PRO A 222 -12.14 -10.71 12.91
CA PRO A 222 -12.43 -11.89 13.72
C PRO A 222 -12.09 -13.22 13.02
N SER A 223 -12.38 -13.33 11.72
CA SER A 223 -12.02 -14.52 10.95
C SER A 223 -10.51 -14.66 10.74
N ARG A 224 -9.80 -13.53 10.54
CA ARG A 224 -8.34 -13.53 10.48
C ARG A 224 -7.72 -14.02 11.78
N GLU A 225 -8.20 -13.56 12.92
CA GLU A 225 -7.73 -13.98 14.25
C GLU A 225 -7.96 -15.48 14.46
N HIS A 226 -9.12 -16.01 14.07
CA HIS A 226 -9.39 -17.46 14.07
C HIS A 226 -8.36 -18.23 13.24
N TYR A 227 -8.05 -17.77 12.02
CA TYR A 227 -7.10 -18.45 11.16
C TYR A 227 -5.67 -18.38 11.69
N ILE A 228 -5.23 -17.24 12.20
CA ILE A 228 -3.89 -17.07 12.78
C ILE A 228 -3.72 -18.00 13.99
N ALA A 229 -4.74 -18.09 14.86
CA ALA A 229 -4.70 -18.93 16.05
C ALA A 229 -4.70 -20.44 15.74
N ASN A 230 -5.30 -20.84 14.61
CA ASN A 230 -5.51 -22.25 14.26
C ASN A 230 -4.69 -22.74 13.05
N ALA A 231 -3.86 -21.88 12.43
CA ALA A 231 -3.00 -22.26 11.33
C ALA A 231 -1.80 -23.10 11.84
N SER A 232 -1.42 -24.10 11.04
CA SER A 232 -0.27 -24.95 11.31
C SER A 232 0.91 -24.59 10.39
N GLY A 233 2.13 -24.98 10.75
CA GLY A 233 3.34 -24.68 9.99
C GLY A 233 4.44 -24.12 10.87
N THR A 234 5.64 -24.66 10.70
CA THR A 234 6.83 -24.38 11.53
C THR A 234 7.51 -23.05 11.17
N SER A 235 7.30 -22.54 9.95
CA SER A 235 7.79 -21.23 9.51
C SER A 235 6.64 -20.22 9.42
N SER A 236 6.90 -18.97 9.80
CA SER A 236 5.97 -17.84 9.60
C SER A 236 5.69 -17.55 8.11
N SER A 237 6.59 -17.98 7.21
CA SER A 237 6.45 -17.78 5.77
C SER A 237 5.56 -18.81 5.07
N MET A 238 5.15 -19.89 5.73
CA MET A 238 4.38 -20.97 5.10
C MET A 238 3.45 -21.66 6.11
N LYS A 239 2.39 -20.94 6.46
CA LYS A 239 1.30 -21.41 7.29
C LYS A 239 0.25 -22.07 6.44
N ASN A 240 -0.42 -23.07 7.01
CA ASN A 240 -1.44 -23.85 6.35
C ASN A 240 -2.70 -23.87 7.19
N VAL A 241 -3.85 -23.74 6.53
CA VAL A 241 -5.15 -24.00 7.14
C VAL A 241 -5.71 -25.32 6.60
N SER A 242 -6.12 -26.18 7.52
CA SER A 242 -6.83 -27.40 7.13
C SER A 242 -8.28 -27.08 6.78
N ARG A 243 -8.92 -27.98 6.01
CA ARG A 243 -10.36 -27.91 5.74
C ARG A 243 -11.17 -27.78 7.04
N GLN A 244 -10.79 -28.52 8.09
CA GLN A 244 -11.50 -28.49 9.38
C GLN A 244 -11.42 -27.12 10.07
N VAL A 245 -10.29 -26.42 9.94
CA VAL A 245 -10.14 -25.06 10.48
C VAL A 245 -11.11 -24.09 9.80
N VAL A 246 -11.24 -24.17 8.46
CA VAL A 246 -12.18 -23.35 7.69
C VAL A 246 -13.63 -23.65 8.07
N LEU A 247 -14.02 -24.93 8.17
CA LEU A 247 -15.40 -25.30 8.50
C LEU A 247 -15.81 -24.89 9.92
N ARG A 248 -14.87 -24.80 10.85
CA ARG A 248 -15.12 -24.42 12.25
C ARG A 248 -15.20 -22.92 12.47
N LEU A 249 -14.81 -22.09 11.49
CA LEU A 249 -14.92 -20.64 11.61
C LEU A 249 -16.35 -20.27 12.03
N VAL A 250 -16.48 -19.44 13.05
CA VAL A 250 -17.77 -18.90 13.50
C VAL A 250 -18.09 -17.65 12.69
N VAL A 251 -19.26 -17.64 12.05
CA VAL A 251 -19.70 -16.54 11.16
C VAL A 251 -21.09 -16.06 11.53
N PRO A 252 -21.36 -14.75 11.42
CA PRO A 252 -22.70 -14.23 11.61
C PRO A 252 -23.54 -14.50 10.37
N VAL A 253 -24.81 -14.87 10.59
CA VAL A 253 -25.79 -15.14 9.54
C VAL A 253 -26.93 -14.13 9.69
N PRO A 254 -26.98 -13.08 8.85
CA PRO A 254 -28.14 -12.21 8.72
C PRO A 254 -29.31 -12.86 7.97
N PRO A 255 -30.54 -12.36 8.16
CA PRO A 255 -31.68 -12.61 7.28
C PRO A 255 -31.33 -12.49 5.79
N ALA A 256 -31.93 -13.33 4.94
CA ALA A 256 -31.60 -13.36 3.52
C ALA A 256 -31.87 -12.02 2.80
N ALA A 257 -32.97 -11.34 3.14
CA ALA A 257 -33.28 -10.01 2.61
C ALA A 257 -32.23 -8.97 3.05
N GLU A 258 -31.79 -9.03 4.31
CA GLU A 258 -30.78 -8.11 4.83
C GLU A 258 -29.40 -8.33 4.19
N GLN A 259 -29.03 -9.57 3.83
CA GLN A 259 -27.79 -9.86 3.09
C GLN A 259 -27.66 -9.01 1.83
N SER A 260 -28.71 -8.97 1.01
CA SER A 260 -28.70 -8.17 -0.22
C SER A 260 -28.59 -6.67 0.06
N ARG A 261 -29.24 -6.17 1.13
CA ARG A 261 -29.13 -4.76 1.54
C ARG A 261 -27.73 -4.40 2.01
N ILE A 262 -27.09 -5.28 2.79
CA ILE A 262 -25.70 -5.10 3.27
C ILE A 262 -24.75 -5.04 2.07
N VAL A 263 -24.83 -6.01 1.16
CA VAL A 263 -23.92 -6.07 -0.01
C VAL A 263 -24.06 -4.83 -0.88
N ALA A 264 -25.30 -4.42 -1.21
CA ALA A 264 -25.53 -3.22 -1.99
C ALA A 264 -24.94 -1.96 -1.32
N ARG A 265 -25.06 -1.84 0.00
CA ARG A 265 -24.52 -0.70 0.75
C ARG A 265 -23.00 -0.73 0.84
N VAL A 266 -22.39 -1.91 0.97
CA VAL A 266 -20.92 -2.06 0.92
C VAL A 266 -20.40 -1.67 -0.45
N GLU A 267 -20.99 -2.18 -1.54
CA GLU A 267 -20.60 -1.85 -2.91
C GLU A 267 -20.65 -0.34 -3.17
N GLU A 268 -21.73 0.33 -2.76
CA GLU A 268 -21.89 1.78 -2.87
C GLU A 268 -20.77 2.55 -2.14
N LEU A 269 -20.51 2.20 -0.88
CA LEU A 269 -19.52 2.89 -0.06
C LEU A 269 -18.08 2.60 -0.53
N MET A 270 -17.81 1.40 -1.04
CA MET A 270 -16.51 1.05 -1.64
C MET A 270 -16.26 1.85 -2.92
N ALA A 271 -17.27 1.99 -3.79
CA ALA A 271 -17.16 2.83 -4.99
C ALA A 271 -16.93 4.31 -4.65
N LEU A 272 -17.53 4.80 -3.57
CA LEU A 272 -17.25 6.14 -3.04
C LEU A 272 -15.80 6.26 -2.54
N CYS A 273 -15.29 5.25 -1.83
CA CYS A 273 -13.88 5.19 -1.43
C CYS A 273 -12.94 5.22 -2.64
N ASP A 274 -13.23 4.46 -3.71
CA ASP A 274 -12.44 4.46 -4.95
C ASP A 274 -12.40 5.86 -5.58
N THR A 275 -13.55 6.53 -5.63
CA THR A 275 -13.67 7.89 -6.18
C THR A 275 -12.88 8.91 -5.36
N LEU A 276 -12.94 8.83 -4.03
CA LEU A 276 -12.20 9.72 -3.13
C LEU A 276 -10.69 9.50 -3.23
N GLU A 277 -10.26 8.24 -3.32
CA GLU A 277 -8.85 7.88 -3.50
C GLU A 277 -8.28 8.44 -4.80
N GLU A 278 -9.00 8.26 -5.91
CA GLU A 278 -8.60 8.78 -7.21
C GLU A 278 -8.59 10.31 -7.23
N THR A 279 -9.60 10.95 -6.65
CA THR A 279 -9.66 12.42 -6.52
C THR A 279 -8.48 12.96 -5.71
N GLY A 280 -8.16 12.33 -4.58
CA GLY A 280 -7.02 12.70 -3.74
C GLY A 280 -5.68 12.51 -4.46
N ARG A 281 -5.54 11.43 -5.24
CA ARG A 281 -4.36 11.15 -6.06
C ARG A 281 -4.17 12.19 -7.16
N LEU A 282 -5.24 12.53 -7.88
CA LEU A 282 -5.21 13.57 -8.92
C LEU A 282 -4.86 14.93 -8.33
N ALA A 283 -5.47 15.32 -7.21
CA ALA A 283 -5.15 16.56 -6.51
C ALA A 283 -3.68 16.61 -6.07
N ALA A 284 -3.13 15.50 -5.57
CA ALA A 284 -1.72 15.40 -5.21
C ALA A 284 -0.78 15.61 -6.41
N VAL A 285 -1.08 14.98 -7.56
CA VAL A 285 -0.29 15.11 -8.78
C VAL A 285 -0.37 16.54 -9.34
N GLN A 286 -1.56 17.15 -9.34
CA GLN A 286 -1.75 18.52 -9.79
C GLN A 286 -0.99 19.51 -8.90
N HIS A 287 -1.07 19.31 -7.58
CA HIS A 287 -0.33 20.10 -6.60
C HIS A 287 1.19 20.02 -6.82
N GLU A 288 1.72 18.81 -6.97
CA GLU A 288 3.16 18.60 -7.20
C GLU A 288 3.63 19.25 -8.51
N ARG A 289 2.82 19.15 -9.57
CA ARG A 289 3.11 19.81 -10.86
C ARG A 289 3.09 21.33 -10.74
N LEU A 290 2.09 21.89 -10.07
CA LEU A 290 1.95 23.34 -9.90
C LEU A 290 3.10 23.89 -9.04
N ALA A 291 3.31 23.33 -7.85
CA ALA A 291 4.40 23.72 -6.97
C ALA A 291 5.75 23.58 -7.68
N GLY A 292 5.91 22.52 -8.47
CA GLY A 292 7.11 22.30 -9.26
C GLY A 292 7.36 23.37 -10.31
N ALA A 293 6.36 23.66 -11.14
CA ALA A 293 6.47 24.69 -12.17
C ALA A 293 6.77 26.08 -11.56
N LEU A 294 6.13 26.42 -10.44
CA LEU A 294 6.37 27.68 -9.73
C LEU A 294 7.79 27.76 -9.16
N PHE A 295 8.27 26.70 -8.51
CA PHE A 295 9.61 26.68 -7.94
C PHE A 295 10.72 26.57 -9.00
N ASP A 296 10.45 25.92 -10.14
CA ASP A 296 11.38 25.86 -11.26
C ASP A 296 11.47 27.21 -11.98
N ALA A 297 10.35 27.91 -12.15
CA ALA A 297 10.32 29.28 -12.65
C ALA A 297 11.10 30.23 -11.73
N LEU A 298 10.93 30.07 -10.42
CA LEU A 298 11.71 30.82 -9.44
C LEU A 298 13.21 30.49 -9.54
N ALA A 299 13.60 29.22 -9.54
CA ALA A 299 14.99 28.75 -9.61
C ALA A 299 15.75 29.20 -10.87
N ASN A 300 15.03 29.35 -11.99
CA ASN A 300 15.58 29.74 -13.29
C ASN A 300 15.44 31.23 -13.59
N SER A 301 15.14 32.05 -12.58
CA SER A 301 15.15 33.51 -12.73
C SER A 301 16.52 34.01 -13.20
N ALA A 302 16.52 34.84 -14.24
CA ALA A 302 17.73 35.34 -14.87
C ALA A 302 18.41 36.46 -14.08
N THR A 303 17.68 37.14 -13.18
CA THR A 303 18.20 38.25 -12.36
C THR A 303 17.70 38.16 -10.91
N ALA A 304 18.32 38.92 -10.00
CA ALA A 304 17.87 38.98 -8.61
C ALA A 304 16.51 39.70 -8.49
N GLU A 305 16.27 40.67 -9.36
CA GLU A 305 15.02 41.41 -9.48
C GLU A 305 13.88 40.51 -9.97
N GLU A 306 14.14 39.67 -10.99
CA GLU A 306 13.19 38.67 -11.46
C GLU A 306 12.91 37.61 -10.40
N ALA A 307 13.95 37.14 -9.69
CA ALA A 307 13.79 36.22 -8.57
C ALA A 307 12.93 36.82 -7.45
N ALA A 308 13.15 38.09 -7.11
CA ALA A 308 12.35 38.80 -6.12
C ALA A 308 10.89 38.97 -6.58
N ALA A 309 10.64 39.30 -7.85
CA ALA A 309 9.29 39.40 -8.40
C ALA A 309 8.56 38.04 -8.41
N ASN A 310 9.24 36.97 -8.82
CA ASN A 310 8.70 35.61 -8.77
C ASN A 310 8.42 35.17 -7.32
N TRP A 311 9.33 35.48 -6.39
CA TRP A 311 9.11 35.23 -4.97
C TRP A 311 7.87 35.96 -4.43
N GLN A 312 7.70 37.24 -4.75
CA GLN A 312 6.54 38.03 -4.34
C GLN A 312 5.21 37.47 -4.87
N ARG A 313 5.21 36.83 -6.05
CA ARG A 313 4.01 36.15 -6.59
C ARG A 313 3.69 34.86 -5.87
N ILE A 314 4.71 34.10 -5.44
CA ILE A 314 4.53 32.76 -4.87
C ILE A 314 4.31 32.81 -3.35
N ALA A 315 5.01 33.69 -2.63
CA ALA A 315 5.02 33.75 -1.18
C ALA A 315 3.63 33.90 -0.52
N PRO A 316 2.67 34.68 -1.07
CA PRO A 316 1.31 34.76 -0.52
C PRO A 316 0.53 33.43 -0.54
N HIS A 317 0.98 32.45 -1.33
CA HIS A 317 0.32 31.16 -1.50
C HIS A 317 1.07 30.02 -0.81
N PHE A 318 2.05 30.30 0.05
CA PHE A 318 2.82 29.27 0.74
C PHE A 318 1.98 28.38 1.64
N ASP A 319 0.90 28.87 2.26
CA ASP A 319 0.01 28.05 3.08
C ASP A 319 -0.64 26.91 2.28
N LEU A 320 -0.89 27.14 0.99
CA LEU A 320 -1.41 26.13 0.08
C LEU A 320 -0.28 25.26 -0.47
N LEU A 321 0.84 25.87 -0.89
CA LEU A 321 1.95 25.18 -1.57
C LEU A 321 2.79 24.30 -0.63
N LEU A 322 2.88 24.66 0.65
CA LEU A 322 3.74 24.02 1.66
C LEU A 322 2.95 23.14 2.64
N ASP A 323 1.76 22.67 2.23
CA ASP A 323 0.92 21.72 2.97
C ASP A 323 1.57 20.34 3.15
N ARG A 324 2.68 20.05 2.45
CA ARG A 324 3.37 18.76 2.41
C ARG A 324 4.87 18.90 2.63
N THR A 325 5.46 17.87 3.21
CA THR A 325 6.91 17.85 3.51
C THR A 325 7.76 17.85 2.24
N SER A 326 7.32 17.20 1.17
CA SER A 326 8.05 17.14 -0.10
C SER A 326 8.17 18.51 -0.78
N THR A 327 7.14 19.34 -0.74
CA THR A 327 7.18 20.69 -1.33
C THR A 327 8.05 21.64 -0.51
N VAL A 328 8.07 21.48 0.82
CA VAL A 328 9.00 22.20 1.71
C VAL A 328 10.46 21.89 1.36
N ASP A 329 10.80 20.63 1.14
CA ASP A 329 12.17 20.26 0.77
C ASP A 329 12.55 20.78 -0.62
N ARG A 330 11.61 20.80 -1.56
CA ARG A 330 11.81 21.43 -2.87
C ARG A 330 12.08 22.92 -2.75
N LEU A 331 11.29 23.66 -1.97
CA LEU A 331 11.52 25.09 -1.72
C LEU A 331 12.92 25.34 -1.12
N LYS A 332 13.36 24.52 -0.16
CA LYS A 332 14.72 24.63 0.39
C LYS A 332 15.79 24.50 -0.70
N GLN A 333 15.64 23.53 -1.61
CA GLN A 333 16.59 23.36 -2.72
C GLN A 333 16.56 24.57 -3.67
N THR A 334 15.38 25.08 -4.01
CA THR A 334 15.22 26.29 -4.83
C THR A 334 15.91 27.49 -4.20
N ILE A 335 15.74 27.71 -2.89
CA ILE A 335 16.42 28.80 -2.16
C ILE A 335 17.94 28.66 -2.24
N LEU A 336 18.47 27.44 -2.06
CA LEU A 336 19.92 27.20 -2.17
C LEU A 336 20.43 27.45 -3.58
N GLN A 337 19.69 27.01 -4.59
CA GLN A 337 20.05 27.23 -5.99
C GLN A 337 20.11 28.73 -6.32
N LEU A 338 19.12 29.52 -5.86
CA LEU A 338 19.15 30.97 -5.98
C LEU A 338 20.35 31.60 -5.28
N ALA A 339 20.70 31.11 -4.09
CA ALA A 339 21.84 31.61 -3.33
C ALA A 339 23.17 31.37 -4.07
N VAL A 340 23.40 30.15 -4.55
CA VAL A 340 24.65 29.78 -5.25
C VAL A 340 24.75 30.45 -6.64
N ARG A 341 23.62 30.81 -7.25
CA ARG A 341 23.55 31.59 -8.48
C ARG A 341 23.65 33.11 -8.27
N GLY A 342 23.76 33.58 -7.01
CA GLY A 342 23.79 35.00 -6.68
C GLY A 342 22.50 35.75 -7.04
N ARG A 343 21.34 35.07 -7.03
CA ARG A 343 20.02 35.64 -7.36
C ARG A 343 19.17 35.95 -6.13
N LEU A 344 19.66 35.64 -4.93
CA LEU A 344 18.91 35.85 -3.70
C LEU A 344 18.92 37.30 -3.21
N VAL A 345 19.93 38.08 -3.62
CA VAL A 345 20.10 39.50 -3.25
C VAL A 345 20.51 40.32 -4.48
N PRO A 346 20.13 41.61 -4.56
CA PRO A 346 20.58 42.50 -5.62
C PRO A 346 22.11 42.57 -5.68
N GLN A 347 22.67 42.66 -6.89
CA GLN A 347 24.11 42.82 -7.08
C GLN A 347 24.50 44.30 -6.95
N ASN A 348 25.59 44.57 -6.25
CA ASN A 348 26.11 45.93 -6.09
C ASN A 348 27.42 46.08 -6.91
N PRO A 349 27.43 46.88 -7.99
CA PRO A 349 28.62 47.10 -8.80
C PRO A 349 29.79 47.74 -8.04
N ALA A 350 29.54 48.34 -6.87
CA ALA A 350 30.59 48.90 -6.02
C ALA A 350 31.28 47.86 -5.12
N ASP A 351 30.78 46.61 -5.07
CA ASP A 351 31.42 45.56 -4.29
C ASP A 351 32.78 45.17 -4.89
N GLU A 352 33.74 44.82 -4.04
CA GLU A 352 35.04 44.33 -4.50
C GLU A 352 34.85 43.03 -5.29
N PRO A 353 35.33 42.94 -6.55
CA PRO A 353 35.16 41.74 -7.35
C PRO A 353 35.90 40.56 -6.73
N ALA A 354 35.35 39.36 -6.90
CA ALA A 354 35.94 38.12 -6.39
C ALA A 354 37.38 37.92 -6.87
N SER A 355 37.75 38.43 -8.04
CA SER A 355 39.11 38.42 -8.58
C SER A 355 40.13 39.06 -7.63
N ALA A 356 39.78 40.16 -6.96
CA ALA A 356 40.65 40.83 -5.98
C ALA A 356 40.80 40.01 -4.70
N LEU A 357 39.71 39.39 -4.22
CA LEU A 357 39.76 38.45 -3.09
C LEU A 357 40.61 37.22 -3.42
N LEU A 358 40.44 36.63 -4.61
CA LEU A 358 41.23 35.50 -5.07
C LEU A 358 42.72 35.87 -5.17
N GLN A 359 43.05 37.09 -5.59
CA GLN A 359 44.43 37.57 -5.59
C GLN A 359 45.00 37.68 -4.17
N LYS A 360 44.20 38.16 -3.19
CA LYS A 360 44.61 38.18 -1.77
C LYS A 360 44.88 36.76 -1.25
N ILE A 361 44.03 35.80 -1.59
CA ILE A 361 44.20 34.38 -1.23
C ILE A 361 45.48 33.80 -1.86
N ARG A 362 45.74 34.05 -3.15
CA ARG A 362 46.96 33.62 -3.85
C ARG A 362 48.21 34.18 -3.18
N ASN A 363 48.24 35.50 -2.93
CA ASN A 363 49.36 36.16 -2.25
C ASN A 363 49.60 35.59 -0.84
N GLN A 364 48.53 35.30 -0.10
CA GLN A 364 48.63 34.68 1.23
C GLN A 364 49.20 33.27 1.15
N LYS A 365 48.73 32.45 0.20
CA LYS A 365 49.27 31.10 -0.03
C LYS A 365 50.75 31.13 -0.40
N GLU A 366 51.17 32.04 -1.28
CA GLU A 366 52.59 32.19 -1.64
C GLU A 366 53.47 32.56 -0.45
N ARG A 367 53.00 33.46 0.42
CA ARG A 367 53.69 33.77 1.68
C ARG A 367 53.83 32.55 2.57
N LEU A 368 52.77 31.77 2.75
CA LEU A 368 52.78 30.54 3.56
C LEU A 368 53.74 29.50 2.98
N ILE A 369 53.80 29.36 1.65
CA ILE A 369 54.76 28.50 0.96
C ILE A 369 56.20 29.00 1.17
N ALA A 370 56.44 30.32 1.05
CA ALA A 370 57.76 30.91 1.26
C ALA A 370 58.27 30.73 2.70
N THR A 371 57.36 30.79 3.69
CA THR A 371 57.66 30.51 5.11
C THR A 371 57.74 29.02 5.45
N GLY A 372 57.56 28.13 4.47
CA GLY A 372 57.62 26.67 4.65
C GLY A 372 56.42 26.06 5.39
N GLN A 373 55.38 26.83 5.67
CA GLN A 373 54.16 26.38 6.37
C GLN A 373 53.21 25.61 5.45
N LEU A 374 53.31 25.81 4.13
CA LEU A 374 52.57 25.07 3.13
C LEU A 374 53.49 24.49 2.06
N LYS A 375 53.15 23.30 1.55
CA LYS A 375 53.82 22.71 0.39
C LYS A 375 53.20 23.26 -0.89
N ARG A 376 54.03 23.44 -1.92
CA ARG A 376 53.56 23.90 -3.23
C ARG A 376 52.87 22.76 -3.97
N ASP A 377 51.60 22.95 -4.28
CA ASP A 377 50.82 22.01 -5.09
C ASP A 377 51.13 22.14 -6.59
N LYS A 378 50.79 21.09 -7.34
CA LYS A 378 50.81 21.13 -8.81
C LYS A 378 49.69 22.06 -9.31
N PRO A 379 49.95 22.89 -10.33
CA PRO A 379 48.92 23.75 -10.92
C PRO A 379 47.78 22.90 -11.52
N LEU A 380 46.56 23.37 -11.32
CA LEU A 380 45.36 22.78 -11.91
C LEU A 380 45.19 23.25 -13.37
N PRO A 381 44.54 22.44 -14.23
CA PRO A 381 44.12 22.91 -15.55
C PRO A 381 43.11 24.06 -15.41
N PRO A 382 43.04 24.97 -16.40
CA PRO A 382 42.03 26.01 -16.42
C PRO A 382 40.61 25.41 -16.51
N ILE A 383 39.65 26.06 -15.85
CA ILE A 383 38.24 25.66 -15.89
C ILE A 383 37.70 25.92 -17.29
N SER A 384 37.25 24.87 -17.97
CA SER A 384 36.65 24.96 -19.31
C SER A 384 35.23 25.51 -19.27
N GLU A 385 34.70 25.95 -20.42
CA GLU A 385 33.29 26.41 -20.50
C GLU A 385 32.30 25.28 -20.21
N GLU A 386 32.64 24.03 -20.55
CA GLU A 386 31.80 22.84 -20.31
C GLU A 386 31.68 22.51 -18.81
N GLU A 387 32.66 22.92 -18.00
CA GLU A 387 32.65 22.75 -16.54
C GLU A 387 31.82 23.82 -15.82
N LYS A 388 31.38 24.89 -16.51
CA LYS A 388 30.61 25.98 -15.91
C LYS A 388 29.11 25.66 -15.98
N PRO A 389 28.46 25.35 -14.85
CA PRO A 389 27.07 24.89 -14.86
C PRO A 389 26.04 26.00 -15.15
N PHE A 390 26.42 27.27 -15.00
CA PHE A 390 25.57 28.44 -15.25
C PHE A 390 26.39 29.73 -15.30
N GLU A 391 25.77 30.81 -15.79
CA GLU A 391 26.33 32.16 -15.82
C GLU A 391 26.36 32.79 -14.42
N LEU A 392 27.53 33.30 -14.04
CA LEU A 392 27.72 33.99 -12.76
C LEU A 392 27.30 35.47 -12.84
N PRO A 393 26.89 36.07 -11.71
CA PRO A 393 26.72 37.52 -11.62
C PRO A 393 28.02 38.29 -11.90
N GLU A 394 27.88 39.57 -12.20
CA GLU A 394 29.02 40.47 -12.36
C GLU A 394 29.87 40.50 -11.08
N GLY A 395 31.20 40.42 -11.25
CA GLY A 395 32.15 40.40 -10.14
C GLY A 395 32.37 39.03 -9.50
N TRP A 396 31.61 37.98 -9.86
CA TRP A 396 31.84 36.61 -9.38
C TRP A 396 32.81 35.85 -10.30
N GLU A 397 33.57 34.91 -9.75
CA GLU A 397 34.48 34.07 -10.52
C GLU A 397 34.34 32.58 -10.17
N TRP A 398 34.38 31.74 -11.21
CA TRP A 398 34.55 30.29 -11.04
C TRP A 398 35.98 30.00 -10.61
N VAL A 399 36.12 29.24 -9.52
CA VAL A 399 37.41 28.86 -8.97
C VAL A 399 37.36 27.41 -8.49
N ALA A 400 38.45 26.66 -8.67
CA ALA A 400 38.55 25.32 -8.12
C ALA A 400 38.59 25.40 -6.59
N LEU A 401 37.86 24.53 -5.89
CA LEU A 401 37.82 24.55 -4.42
C LEU A 401 39.22 24.48 -3.79
N ARG A 402 40.15 23.73 -4.41
CA ARG A 402 41.55 23.65 -3.96
C ARG A 402 42.24 25.02 -3.93
N ASP A 403 41.90 25.94 -4.83
CA ASP A 403 42.51 27.27 -4.85
C ASP A 403 42.03 28.13 -3.67
N LEU A 404 40.88 27.82 -3.07
CA LEU A 404 40.38 28.45 -1.85
C LEU A 404 40.93 27.80 -0.57
N LEU A 405 41.20 26.49 -0.61
CA LEU A 405 41.65 25.74 0.56
C LEU A 405 43.15 25.97 0.85
N PRO A 406 43.55 26.41 2.05
CA PRO A 406 44.96 26.56 2.40
C PRO A 406 45.67 25.20 2.48
N GLU A 407 45.00 24.17 2.99
CA GLU A 407 45.49 22.79 3.02
C GLU A 407 44.31 21.82 2.82
N PHE A 408 44.57 20.68 2.19
CA PHE A 408 43.62 19.58 2.07
C PHE A 408 44.17 18.36 2.80
N GLN A 409 43.43 17.88 3.80
CA GLN A 409 43.84 16.74 4.62
C GLN A 409 42.73 15.68 4.64
N ASN A 410 43.13 14.42 4.46
CA ASN A 410 42.24 13.27 4.68
C ASN A 410 42.24 12.87 6.16
N GLY A 411 41.11 12.33 6.63
CA GLY A 411 41.02 11.72 7.95
C GLY A 411 41.90 10.49 8.12
N ALA A 412 42.14 10.08 9.37
CA ALA A 412 42.93 8.90 9.68
C ALA A 412 42.10 7.61 9.48
N SER A 413 42.64 6.62 8.77
CA SER A 413 42.10 5.27 8.67
C SER A 413 43.05 4.28 9.34
N SER A 414 42.90 4.05 10.64
CA SER A 414 43.65 3.03 11.38
C SER A 414 42.71 2.03 12.04
N ARG A 415 43.14 0.77 12.16
CA ARG A 415 42.47 -0.21 13.02
C ARG A 415 42.81 0.14 14.46
N GLY A 416 41.81 0.36 15.31
CA GLY A 416 42.02 0.67 16.72
C GLY A 416 42.82 -0.45 17.40
N ASP A 417 43.79 -0.08 18.23
CA ASP A 417 44.49 -1.03 19.11
C ASP A 417 43.79 -1.11 20.47
N THR A 418 44.14 -2.12 21.27
CA THR A 418 43.59 -2.35 22.62
C THR A 418 44.42 -1.70 23.74
N GLY A 419 45.40 -0.85 23.43
CA GLY A 419 46.35 -0.29 24.38
C GLY A 419 46.53 1.22 24.25
N GLY A 420 45.97 1.99 25.18
CA GLY A 420 46.20 3.44 25.26
C GLY A 420 45.00 4.19 25.82
N SER A 421 45.06 5.53 25.74
CA SER A 421 43.92 6.38 26.08
C SER A 421 42.89 6.33 24.95
N PRO A 422 41.59 6.17 25.26
CA PRO A 422 40.54 6.14 24.23
C PRO A 422 40.47 7.48 23.51
N ILE A 423 40.74 7.49 22.20
CA ILE A 423 40.57 8.65 21.32
C ILE A 423 39.30 8.45 20.50
N THR A 424 38.37 9.39 20.59
CA THR A 424 37.13 9.36 19.81
C THR A 424 37.39 9.85 18.39
N VAL A 425 36.98 9.04 17.41
CA VAL A 425 37.10 9.37 15.98
C VAL A 425 35.74 9.77 15.44
N LEU A 426 35.68 10.93 14.78
CA LEU A 426 34.52 11.37 14.00
C LEU A 426 34.26 10.41 12.84
N ARG A 427 33.05 9.87 12.77
CA ARG A 427 32.61 8.96 11.70
C ARG A 427 31.79 9.74 10.69
N LEU A 428 31.72 9.20 9.46
CA LEU A 428 30.84 9.74 8.41
C LEU A 428 29.38 9.87 8.89
N ALA A 429 28.92 8.93 9.72
CA ALA A 429 27.56 8.93 10.28
C ALA A 429 27.28 10.08 11.27
N ASP A 430 28.32 10.74 11.78
CA ASP A 430 28.20 11.83 12.75
C ASP A 430 28.00 13.18 12.06
N ILE A 431 28.21 13.27 10.74
CA ILE A 431 27.94 14.46 9.95
C ILE A 431 26.56 14.33 9.32
N LYS A 432 25.57 15.04 9.89
CA LYS A 432 24.18 15.03 9.40
C LYS A 432 23.56 16.40 9.49
N ASN A 433 22.66 16.73 8.56
CA ASN A 433 21.87 17.96 8.59
C ASN A 433 22.73 19.22 8.79
N ARG A 434 23.87 19.29 8.08
CA ARG A 434 24.84 20.41 8.15
C ARG A 434 25.48 20.61 9.54
N ARG A 435 25.43 19.61 10.41
CA ARG A 435 26.00 19.65 11.76
C ARG A 435 26.78 18.38 12.06
N ILE A 436 27.72 18.50 12.99
CA ILE A 436 28.36 17.36 13.62
C ILE A 436 27.52 16.99 14.84
N SER A 437 27.05 15.74 14.89
CA SER A 437 26.24 15.20 15.98
C SER A 437 27.10 14.32 16.88
N LEU A 438 27.51 14.88 18.03
CA LEU A 438 28.30 14.17 19.04
C LEU A 438 27.44 13.37 20.04
N SER A 439 26.12 13.29 19.83
CA SER A 439 25.18 12.68 20.78
C SER A 439 25.37 11.18 21.01
N ARG A 440 26.09 10.49 20.11
CA ARG A 440 26.49 9.08 20.27
C ARG A 440 27.88 8.91 20.91
N MET A 441 28.53 10.02 21.28
CA MET A 441 29.92 10.04 21.77
C MET A 441 30.04 10.27 23.28
N LEU A 442 28.92 10.37 24.01
CA LEU A 442 28.91 10.36 25.48
C LEU A 442 28.64 8.93 25.97
N ILE A 443 29.71 8.17 26.23
CA ILE A 443 29.73 7.04 27.15
C ILE A 443 30.90 7.28 28.11
#